data_AF-A0A848MEB6-F1
#
_entry.id   AF-A0A848MEB6-F1
#
_cell.length_a   1.000
_cell.length_b   1.000
_cell.length_c   1.000
_cell.angle_alpha   90.00
_cell.angle_beta   90.00
_cell.angle_gamma   90.00
#
_symmetry.space_group_name_H-M   'P 1'
#
loop_
_entity.id
_entity.type
_entity.pdbx_description
1 polymer ?
#
loop_
_entity_poly.entity_id
_entity_poly.type
_entity_poly.pdbx_seq_one_letter_code
_entity_poly.pdbx_strand_id
1 'polypeptide(L)'
;MSDTRISEETPAADTDQWKVGKGAYVSLVAVILLFSGAFLKVDGMAWLGAFDFTTLGGSFGTMKDPASNTFLGAGGVSAKAGFMFALSLVPTVMLALGMLEIFTHYGAIRAAHKLLTPLLKPILGIPGHTGLALITDLQSTDAGAALSKELFDNKQITQKDVVIMGAWQYSGAGLINNYFSIGSAMFASLTIPVIIPLLVMFVMKFVGAVFVRFVLNTVYKRDFENE
;
A
#
# COMPACT_ATOMS: atom_id res chain seq x y z
N MET A 1 -46.86 41.47 8.68
CA MET A 1 -45.88 42.22 7.86
C MET A 1 -44.63 42.43 8.68
N SER A 2 -43.63 41.59 8.46
CA SER A 2 -42.23 41.84 8.81
C SER A 2 -41.42 40.93 7.90
N ASP A 3 -41.17 41.42 6.69
CA ASP A 3 -40.37 40.77 5.67
C ASP A 3 -38.93 40.62 6.17
N THR A 4 -38.54 39.38 6.44
CA THR A 4 -37.15 39.00 6.62
C THR A 4 -36.46 39.11 5.27
N ARG A 5 -35.84 40.27 5.00
CA ARG A 5 -34.94 40.44 3.85
C ARG A 5 -33.74 39.53 4.04
N ILE A 6 -33.71 38.44 3.30
CA ILE A 6 -32.50 37.66 3.04
C ILE A 6 -31.60 38.58 2.22
N SER A 7 -30.55 39.12 2.84
CA SER A 7 -29.49 39.81 2.15
C SER A 7 -28.77 38.81 1.24
N GLU A 8 -28.99 38.93 -0.07
CA GLU A 8 -28.18 38.27 -1.09
C GLU A 8 -26.72 38.75 -0.95
N GLU A 9 -25.85 37.93 -0.38
CA GLU A 9 -24.42 38.08 -0.58
C GLU A 9 -24.14 37.84 -2.06
N THR A 10 -23.93 38.93 -2.80
CA THR A 10 -23.34 38.86 -4.13
C THR A 10 -21.90 38.38 -3.94
N PRO A 11 -21.48 37.20 -4.47
CA PRO A 11 -20.09 36.83 -4.41
C PRO A 11 -19.32 37.85 -5.24
N ALA A 12 -18.52 38.68 -4.57
CA ALA A 12 -17.56 39.55 -5.23
C ALA A 12 -16.68 38.66 -6.11
N ALA A 13 -16.85 38.79 -7.42
CA ALA A 13 -15.99 38.15 -8.40
C ALA A 13 -14.60 38.80 -8.26
N ASP A 14 -13.76 38.18 -7.43
CA ASP A 14 -12.35 38.51 -7.35
C ASP A 14 -11.74 38.16 -8.71
N THR A 15 -11.56 39.18 -9.54
CA THR A 15 -10.86 39.08 -10.82
C THR A 15 -9.37 39.12 -10.54
N ASP A 16 -8.89 38.12 -9.79
CA ASP A 16 -7.47 37.92 -9.58
C ASP A 16 -6.89 37.48 -10.94
N GLN A 17 -6.25 38.42 -11.63
CA GLN A 17 -5.59 38.14 -12.90
C GLN A 17 -4.50 37.10 -12.65
N TRP A 18 -4.80 35.86 -13.04
CA TRP A 18 -3.95 34.70 -12.84
C TRP A 18 -2.56 34.90 -13.47
N LYS A 19 -1.60 35.39 -12.69
CA LYS A 19 -0.20 35.52 -13.11
C LYS A 19 0.42 34.13 -13.15
N VAL A 20 0.48 33.54 -14.34
CA VAL A 20 1.12 32.24 -14.58
C VAL A 20 2.62 32.35 -14.32
N GLY A 21 3.13 31.66 -13.31
CA GLY A 21 4.56 31.59 -13.02
C GLY A 21 5.33 30.81 -14.10
N LYS A 22 6.63 31.08 -14.26
CA LYS A 22 7.49 30.41 -15.27
C LYS A 22 7.45 28.87 -15.18
N GLY A 23 7.33 28.32 -13.96
CA GLY A 23 7.18 26.88 -13.74
C GLY A 23 5.89 26.27 -14.30
N ALA A 24 4.81 27.06 -14.37
CA ALA A 24 3.54 26.60 -14.93
C ALA A 24 3.58 26.49 -16.47
N TYR A 25 4.41 27.29 -17.15
CA TYR A 25 4.66 27.10 -18.58
C TYR A 25 5.51 25.85 -18.84
N VAL A 26 6.50 25.56 -17.98
CA VAL A 26 7.31 24.33 -18.09
C VAL A 26 6.44 23.09 -17.85
N SER A 27 5.58 23.10 -16.83
CA SER A 27 4.65 21.99 -16.59
C SER A 27 3.64 21.84 -17.73
N LEU A 28 3.16 22.95 -18.30
CA LEU A 28 2.28 22.91 -19.47
C LEU A 28 2.95 22.22 -20.66
N VAL A 29 4.22 22.55 -20.96
CA VAL A 29 4.98 21.89 -22.02
C VAL A 29 5.17 20.39 -21.71
N ALA A 30 5.50 20.03 -20.47
CA ALA A 30 5.63 18.63 -20.06
C ALA A 30 4.31 17.84 -20.23
N VAL A 31 3.18 18.42 -19.84
CA VAL A 31 1.85 17.83 -20.01
C VAL A 31 1.51 17.67 -21.49
N ILE A 32 1.75 18.69 -22.31
CA ILE A 32 1.52 18.61 -23.75
C ILE A 32 2.35 17.46 -24.35
N LEU A 33 3.64 17.35 -23.99
CA LEU A 33 4.49 16.28 -24.50
C LEU A 33 4.01 14.89 -24.05
N LEU A 34 3.66 14.72 -22.76
CA LEU A 34 3.14 13.47 -22.20
C LEU A 34 1.85 12.98 -22.90
N PHE A 35 0.92 13.89 -23.20
CA PHE A 35 -0.40 13.53 -23.75
C PHE A 35 -0.49 13.58 -25.29
N SER A 36 0.50 14.17 -25.97
CA SER A 36 0.47 14.37 -27.43
C SER A 36 0.71 13.11 -28.27
N GLY A 37 1.27 12.03 -27.70
CA GLY A 37 1.71 10.88 -28.48
C GLY A 37 3.05 11.11 -29.21
N ALA A 38 3.69 12.28 -29.04
CA ALA A 38 4.90 12.65 -29.78
C ALA A 38 6.09 11.73 -29.46
N PHE A 39 6.17 11.21 -28.24
CA PHE A 39 7.24 10.31 -27.80
C PHE A 39 7.13 8.88 -28.34
N LEU A 40 5.98 8.49 -28.93
CA LEU A 40 5.82 7.19 -29.61
C LEU A 40 6.51 7.13 -30.97
N LYS A 41 6.73 8.28 -31.62
CA LYS A 41 7.13 8.39 -33.03
C LYS A 41 8.57 8.88 -33.22
N VAL A 42 9.39 8.89 -32.17
CA VAL A 42 10.78 9.34 -32.26
C VAL A 42 11.67 8.15 -32.65
N ASP A 43 11.99 8.06 -33.94
CA ASP A 43 12.88 7.04 -34.47
C ASP A 43 14.25 7.06 -33.77
N GLY A 44 14.70 5.90 -33.31
CA GLY A 44 15.98 5.71 -32.61
C GLY A 44 15.95 6.00 -31.11
N MET A 45 14.84 6.46 -30.54
CA MET A 45 14.76 6.88 -29.12
C MET A 45 13.58 6.23 -28.37
N ALA A 46 13.42 4.91 -28.51
CA ALA A 46 12.31 4.13 -27.97
C ALA A 46 12.09 4.25 -26.45
N TRP A 47 13.12 4.63 -25.68
CA TRP A 47 13.00 4.89 -24.25
C TRP A 47 12.13 6.12 -23.92
N LEU A 48 12.00 7.09 -24.84
CA LEU A 48 11.10 8.23 -24.69
C LEU A 48 9.64 7.79 -24.60
N GLY A 49 9.30 6.65 -25.19
CA GLY A 49 7.96 6.05 -25.08
C GLY A 49 7.54 5.77 -23.64
N ALA A 50 8.47 5.61 -22.69
CA ALA A 50 8.15 5.45 -21.26
C ALA A 50 7.49 6.69 -20.64
N PHE A 51 7.68 7.86 -21.25
CA PHE A 51 7.07 9.13 -20.85
C PHE A 51 5.87 9.49 -21.72
N ASP A 52 5.30 8.55 -22.46
CA ASP A 52 4.09 8.77 -23.25
C ASP A 52 2.85 8.22 -22.53
N PHE A 53 1.78 9.00 -22.48
CA PHE A 53 0.52 8.59 -21.85
C PHE A 53 -0.06 7.31 -22.45
N THR A 54 0.08 7.10 -23.76
CA THR A 54 -0.43 5.89 -24.43
C THR A 54 0.34 4.65 -23.99
N THR A 55 1.67 4.73 -23.89
CA THR A 55 2.52 3.63 -23.39
C THR A 55 2.25 3.35 -21.93
N LEU A 56 2.12 4.39 -21.10
CA LEU A 56 1.79 4.27 -19.68
C LEU A 56 0.38 3.68 -19.48
N GLY A 57 -0.58 4.07 -20.32
CA GLY A 57 -1.93 3.52 -20.33
C GLY A 57 -1.99 2.06 -20.78
N GLY A 58 -1.18 1.68 -21.78
CA GLY A 58 -1.01 0.30 -22.24
C GLY A 58 -2.30 -0.34 -22.79
N SER A 59 -2.38 -1.66 -22.71
CA SER A 59 -3.46 -2.48 -23.24
C SER A 59 -3.86 -3.60 -22.29
N PHE A 60 -5.13 -4.00 -22.35
CA PHE A 60 -5.60 -5.21 -21.68
C PHE A 60 -5.05 -6.47 -22.37
N GLY A 61 -4.95 -7.55 -21.61
CA GLY A 61 -4.66 -8.86 -22.16
C GLY A 61 -5.79 -9.37 -23.03
N THR A 62 -5.46 -10.24 -23.99
CA THR A 62 -6.44 -10.88 -24.87
C THR A 62 -6.70 -12.32 -24.44
N MET A 63 -7.96 -12.75 -24.47
CA MET A 63 -8.39 -14.11 -24.11
C MET A 63 -8.58 -14.95 -25.38
N LYS A 64 -7.51 -15.14 -26.16
CA LYS A 64 -7.59 -15.83 -27.46
C LYS A 64 -7.62 -17.36 -27.34
N ASP A 65 -7.01 -17.88 -26.29
CA ASP A 65 -6.95 -19.31 -25.99
C ASP A 65 -7.68 -19.59 -24.66
N PRO A 66 -8.88 -20.21 -24.69
CA PRO A 66 -9.65 -20.51 -23.49
C PRO A 66 -8.97 -21.52 -22.54
N ALA A 67 -8.02 -22.32 -23.03
CA ALA A 67 -7.35 -23.33 -22.21
C ALA A 67 -6.23 -22.75 -21.33
N SER A 68 -5.67 -21.60 -21.71
CA SER A 68 -4.53 -20.98 -21.03
C SER A 68 -4.80 -19.58 -20.49
N ASN A 69 -5.76 -18.84 -21.07
CA ASN A 69 -6.05 -17.47 -20.66
C ASN A 69 -7.10 -17.42 -19.56
N THR A 70 -6.73 -16.81 -18.44
CA THR A 70 -7.65 -16.47 -17.35
C THR A 70 -8.27 -15.08 -17.57
N PHE A 71 -9.02 -14.59 -16.58
CA PHE A 71 -9.60 -13.24 -16.56
C PHE A 71 -8.60 -12.09 -16.81
N LEU A 72 -7.29 -12.30 -16.58
CA LEU A 72 -6.26 -11.31 -16.93
C LEU A 72 -6.01 -11.21 -18.46
N GLY A 73 -6.21 -12.30 -19.20
CA GLY A 73 -5.76 -12.45 -20.58
C GLY A 73 -4.24 -12.50 -20.73
N ALA A 74 -3.76 -12.74 -21.96
CA ALA A 74 -2.33 -12.73 -22.29
C ALA A 74 -1.93 -11.47 -23.07
N GLY A 75 -0.70 -10.99 -22.84
CA GLY A 75 -0.09 -9.87 -23.57
C GLY A 75 -0.57 -8.48 -23.15
N GLY A 76 -1.20 -8.34 -21.97
CA GLY A 76 -1.52 -7.03 -21.40
C GLY A 76 -0.25 -6.31 -20.91
N VAL A 77 -0.22 -4.98 -21.04
CA VAL A 77 0.92 -4.15 -20.61
C VAL A 77 0.47 -2.88 -19.87
N SER A 78 1.35 -2.37 -19.02
CA SER A 78 1.22 -1.09 -18.31
C SER A 78 -0.05 -0.96 -17.44
N ALA A 79 -0.61 0.24 -17.30
CA ALA A 79 -1.68 0.54 -16.32
C ALA A 79 -2.92 -0.37 -16.47
N LYS A 80 -3.37 -0.64 -17.70
CA LYS A 80 -4.54 -1.50 -17.95
C LYS A 80 -4.32 -2.95 -17.49
N ALA A 81 -3.13 -3.50 -17.70
CA ALA A 81 -2.80 -4.84 -17.20
C ALA A 81 -2.69 -4.86 -15.68
N GLY A 82 -2.05 -3.83 -15.09
CA GLY A 82 -1.98 -3.66 -13.64
C GLY A 82 -3.36 -3.56 -12.99
N PHE A 83 -4.32 -2.88 -13.63
CA PHE A 83 -5.69 -2.77 -13.15
C PHE A 83 -6.41 -4.14 -13.12
N MET A 84 -6.32 -4.92 -14.19
CA MET A 84 -6.92 -6.26 -14.24
C MET A 84 -6.27 -7.22 -13.26
N PHE A 85 -4.96 -7.09 -13.09
CA PHE A 85 -4.22 -7.82 -12.07
C PHE A 85 -4.73 -7.46 -10.66
N ALA A 86 -4.87 -6.17 -10.33
CA ALA A 86 -5.39 -5.73 -9.03
C ALA A 86 -6.83 -6.24 -8.77
N LEU A 87 -7.71 -6.22 -9.78
CA LEU A 87 -9.04 -6.79 -9.67
C LEU A 87 -9.03 -8.29 -9.36
N SER A 88 -8.04 -9.03 -9.88
CA SER A 88 -7.91 -10.46 -9.58
C SER A 88 -7.54 -10.76 -8.13
N LEU A 89 -6.98 -9.78 -7.40
CA LEU A 89 -6.62 -9.94 -5.98
C LEU A 89 -7.84 -9.84 -5.05
N VAL A 90 -8.88 -9.12 -5.46
CA VAL A 90 -10.04 -8.80 -4.62
C VAL A 90 -10.67 -10.06 -3.99
N PRO A 91 -11.03 -11.12 -4.75
CA PRO A 91 -11.70 -12.29 -4.18
C PRO A 91 -10.83 -13.03 -3.15
N THR A 92 -9.54 -13.18 -3.43
CA THR A 92 -8.58 -13.87 -2.54
C THR A 92 -8.42 -13.11 -1.22
N VAL A 93 -8.30 -11.78 -1.29
CA VAL A 93 -8.21 -10.92 -0.10
C VAL A 93 -9.50 -10.99 0.71
N MET A 94 -10.67 -10.89 0.07
CA MET A 94 -11.97 -11.00 0.76
C MET A 94 -12.12 -12.36 1.46
N LEU A 95 -11.73 -13.45 0.80
CA LEU A 95 -11.76 -14.79 1.41
C LEU A 95 -10.83 -14.88 2.61
N ALA A 96 -9.59 -14.40 2.48
CA ALA A 96 -8.61 -14.43 3.56
C ALA A 96 -9.08 -13.63 4.79
N LEU A 97 -9.63 -12.43 4.58
CA LEU A 97 -10.18 -11.60 5.66
C LEU A 97 -11.42 -12.25 6.31
N GLY A 98 -12.30 -12.88 5.53
CA GLY A 98 -13.44 -13.62 6.06
C GLY A 98 -13.02 -14.78 6.97
N MET A 99 -12.01 -15.56 6.57
CA MET A 99 -11.47 -16.63 7.41
C MET A 99 -10.77 -16.10 8.66
N LEU A 100 -10.04 -14.99 8.53
CA LEU A 100 -9.43 -14.32 9.67
C LEU A 100 -10.48 -13.92 10.71
N GLU A 101 -11.61 -13.34 10.27
CA GLU A 101 -12.70 -12.95 11.17
C GLU A 101 -13.29 -14.16 11.92
N ILE A 102 -13.48 -15.28 11.22
CA ILE A 102 -13.92 -16.54 11.83
C ILE A 102 -12.92 -16.99 12.91
N PHE A 103 -11.62 -16.99 12.61
CA PHE A 103 -10.58 -17.38 13.57
C PHE A 103 -10.47 -16.43 14.77
N THR A 104 -10.72 -15.13 14.55
CA THR A 104 -10.83 -14.13 15.61
C THR A 104 -12.00 -14.46 16.54
N HIS A 105 -13.18 -14.75 15.96
CA HIS A 105 -14.38 -15.12 16.72
C HIS A 105 -14.17 -16.37 17.59
N TYR A 106 -13.51 -17.41 17.06
CA TYR A 106 -13.19 -18.64 17.80
C TYR A 106 -12.00 -18.52 18.77
N GLY A 107 -11.37 -17.35 18.86
CA GLY A 107 -10.28 -17.11 19.81
C GLY A 107 -8.93 -17.72 19.43
N ALA A 108 -8.77 -18.25 18.21
CA ALA A 108 -7.48 -18.72 17.69
C ALA A 108 -6.43 -17.60 17.71
N ILE A 109 -6.89 -16.37 17.50
CA ILE A 109 -6.06 -15.17 17.61
C ILE A 109 -5.57 -14.91 19.05
N ARG A 110 -6.36 -15.21 20.08
CA ARG A 110 -5.91 -15.09 21.48
C ARG A 110 -4.81 -16.09 21.79
N ALA A 111 -4.87 -17.28 21.19
CA ALA A 111 -3.78 -18.25 21.26
C ALA A 111 -2.53 -17.75 20.52
N ALA A 112 -2.70 -17.15 19.34
CA ALA A 112 -1.62 -16.51 18.60
C ALA A 112 -0.95 -15.38 19.39
N HIS A 113 -1.73 -14.54 20.11
CA HIS A 113 -1.19 -13.53 21.02
C HIS A 113 -0.27 -14.14 22.08
N LYS A 114 -0.71 -15.20 22.76
CA LYS A 114 0.10 -15.88 23.79
C LYS A 114 1.39 -16.47 23.21
N LEU A 115 1.33 -16.98 21.98
CA LEU A 115 2.48 -17.54 21.27
C LEU A 115 3.46 -16.46 20.77
N LEU A 116 2.95 -15.33 20.31
CA LEU A 116 3.76 -14.25 19.75
C LEU A 116 4.32 -13.29 20.81
N THR A 117 3.68 -13.17 21.98
CA THR A 117 4.16 -12.36 23.11
C THR A 117 5.64 -12.59 23.46
N PRO A 118 6.14 -13.83 23.62
CA PRO A 118 7.55 -14.07 23.94
C PRO A 118 8.51 -13.68 22.81
N LEU A 119 8.04 -13.48 21.58
CA LEU A 119 8.85 -13.05 20.44
C LEU A 119 8.81 -11.53 20.26
N LEU A 120 7.61 -10.94 20.26
CA LEU A 120 7.40 -9.52 19.97
C LEU A 120 7.90 -8.61 21.09
N LYS A 121 7.70 -9.01 22.35
CA LYS A 121 8.10 -8.20 23.52
C LYS A 121 9.63 -7.97 23.60
N PRO A 122 10.50 -8.98 23.48
CA PRO A 122 11.94 -8.73 23.50
C PRO A 122 12.45 -8.02 22.24
N ILE A 123 11.96 -8.40 21.06
CA ILE A 123 12.51 -7.90 19.77
C ILE A 123 12.00 -6.50 19.44
N LEU A 124 10.69 -6.27 19.53
CA LEU A 124 10.05 -5.03 19.10
C LEU A 124 9.65 -4.12 20.27
N GLY A 125 9.58 -4.66 21.48
CA GLY A 125 9.18 -3.87 22.66
C GLY A 125 7.68 -3.61 22.76
N ILE A 126 6.89 -4.16 21.84
CA ILE A 126 5.44 -3.95 21.76
C ILE A 126 4.66 -5.04 22.52
N PRO A 127 3.43 -4.75 22.97
CA PRO A 127 2.58 -5.74 23.65
C PRO A 127 2.18 -6.90 22.73
N GLY A 128 2.11 -8.14 23.24
CA GLY A 128 1.82 -9.30 22.40
C GLY A 128 0.40 -9.36 21.80
N HIS A 129 -0.54 -8.58 22.32
CA HIS A 129 -1.88 -8.44 21.72
C HIS A 129 -1.88 -7.60 20.43
N THR A 130 -0.76 -6.95 20.10
CA THR A 130 -0.53 -6.36 18.76
C THR A 130 -0.31 -7.43 17.69
N GLY A 131 -0.05 -8.69 18.10
CA GLY A 131 0.23 -9.80 17.20
C GLY A 131 -0.87 -10.05 16.18
N LEU A 132 -2.15 -9.85 16.54
CA LEU A 132 -3.24 -9.92 15.56
C LEU A 132 -3.04 -8.91 14.43
N ALA A 133 -2.83 -7.64 14.75
CA ALA A 133 -2.67 -6.59 13.73
C ALA A 133 -1.49 -6.90 12.79
N LEU A 134 -0.39 -7.46 13.33
CA LEU A 134 0.76 -7.88 12.53
C LEU A 134 0.48 -9.12 11.67
N ILE A 135 -0.26 -10.11 12.17
CA ILE A 135 -0.67 -11.27 11.37
C ILE A 135 -1.61 -10.84 10.25
N THR A 136 -2.58 -9.98 10.56
CA THR A 136 -3.52 -9.41 9.59
C THR A 136 -2.77 -8.66 8.49
N ASP A 137 -1.76 -7.86 8.84
CA ASP A 137 -0.90 -7.16 7.89
C ASP A 137 -0.18 -8.09 6.89
N LEU A 138 0.18 -9.31 7.30
CA LEU A 138 0.78 -10.28 6.36
C LEU A 138 -0.17 -10.62 5.20
N GLN A 139 -1.48 -10.48 5.38
CA GLN A 139 -2.49 -10.68 4.34
C GLN A 139 -2.99 -9.37 3.73
N SER A 140 -3.22 -8.36 4.56
CA SER A 140 -3.72 -7.04 4.17
C SER A 140 -3.23 -5.97 5.14
N THR A 141 -2.36 -5.10 4.64
CA THR A 141 -1.83 -3.96 5.41
C THR A 141 -2.92 -2.99 5.82
N ASP A 142 -3.94 -2.77 4.98
CA ASP A 142 -5.05 -1.88 5.33
C ASP A 142 -5.83 -2.40 6.53
N ALA A 143 -6.10 -3.72 6.55
CA ALA A 143 -6.77 -4.36 7.68
C ALA A 143 -5.87 -4.38 8.93
N GLY A 144 -4.57 -4.62 8.77
CA GLY A 144 -3.59 -4.53 9.86
C GLY A 144 -3.51 -3.13 10.48
N ALA A 145 -3.53 -2.09 9.64
CA ALA A 145 -3.52 -0.70 10.08
C ALA A 145 -4.83 -0.31 10.79
N ALA A 146 -5.98 -0.76 10.30
CA ALA A 146 -7.28 -0.55 10.95
C ALA A 146 -7.30 -1.14 12.37
N LEU A 147 -6.81 -2.38 12.54
CA LEU A 147 -6.69 -3.01 13.86
C LEU A 147 -5.66 -2.31 14.75
N SER A 148 -4.56 -1.81 14.17
CA SER A 148 -3.57 -1.03 14.93
C SER A 148 -4.16 0.27 15.45
N LYS A 149 -4.99 0.95 14.64
CA LYS A 149 -5.72 2.12 15.05
C LYS A 149 -6.72 1.79 16.16
N GLU A 150 -7.49 0.71 16.03
CA GLU A 150 -8.43 0.28 17.08
C GLU A 150 -7.73 0.02 18.42
N LEU A 151 -6.57 -0.64 18.40
CA LEU A 151 -5.75 -0.85 19.59
C LEU A 151 -5.31 0.47 20.24
N PHE A 152 -4.95 1.47 19.42
CA PHE A 152 -4.55 2.79 19.89
C PHE A 152 -5.72 3.58 20.46
N ASP A 153 -6.86 3.62 19.75
CA ASP A 153 -8.08 4.30 20.16
C ASP A 153 -8.62 3.72 21.49
N ASN A 154 -8.49 2.41 21.69
CA ASN A 154 -8.83 1.71 22.94
C ASN A 154 -7.77 1.84 24.05
N LYS A 155 -6.71 2.66 23.85
CA LYS A 155 -5.60 2.87 24.79
C LYS A 155 -4.88 1.58 25.21
N GLN A 156 -4.87 0.57 24.34
CA GLN A 156 -4.19 -0.70 24.58
C GLN A 156 -2.71 -0.64 24.15
N ILE A 157 -2.36 0.31 23.28
CA ILE A 157 -0.98 0.56 22.81
C ILE A 157 -0.66 2.05 22.84
N THR A 158 0.63 2.37 22.94
CA THR A 158 1.13 3.75 22.91
C THR A 158 1.32 4.25 21.48
N GLN A 159 1.51 5.56 21.29
CA GLN A 159 1.80 6.10 19.95
C GLN A 159 3.14 5.56 19.46
N LYS A 160 4.11 5.42 20.38
CA LYS A 160 5.39 4.77 20.09
C LYS A 160 5.22 3.35 19.54
N ASP A 161 4.33 2.56 20.14
CA ASP A 161 4.02 1.21 19.64
C ASP A 161 3.41 1.27 18.23
N VAL A 162 2.50 2.23 17.96
CA VAL A 162 1.93 2.43 16.62
C VAL A 162 3.01 2.75 15.59
N VAL A 163 3.99 3.58 15.92
CA VAL A 163 5.09 3.92 15.00
C VAL A 163 5.96 2.70 14.71
N ILE A 164 6.30 1.90 15.73
CA ILE A 164 7.08 0.67 15.56
C ILE A 164 6.28 -0.36 14.74
N MET A 165 4.99 -0.52 15.03
CA MET A 165 4.10 -1.40 14.28
C MET A 165 3.96 -0.94 12.83
N GLY A 166 3.80 0.36 12.59
CA GLY A 166 3.73 0.94 11.25
C GLY A 166 4.99 0.66 10.44
N ALA A 167 6.17 0.77 11.06
CA ALA A 167 7.43 0.41 10.42
C ALA A 167 7.50 -1.08 10.05
N TRP A 168 7.01 -1.97 10.93
CA TRP A 168 6.93 -3.41 10.63
C TRP A 168 5.97 -3.70 9.46
N GLN A 169 4.79 -3.07 9.48
CA GLN A 169 3.75 -3.26 8.47
C GLN A 169 4.23 -2.80 7.08
N TYR A 170 4.76 -1.57 7.00
CA TYR A 170 5.24 -1.01 5.74
C TYR A 170 6.51 -1.66 5.17
N SER A 171 7.37 -2.25 6.01
CA SER A 171 8.59 -2.95 5.55
C SER A 171 8.32 -4.23 4.73
N GLY A 172 7.05 -4.58 4.53
CA GLY A 172 6.62 -5.68 3.69
C GLY A 172 5.09 -5.74 3.69
N ALA A 173 4.46 -4.75 3.06
CA ALA A 173 3.01 -4.61 3.06
C ALA A 173 2.34 -5.84 2.43
N GLY A 174 1.33 -6.41 3.10
CA GLY A 174 0.57 -7.55 2.61
C GLY A 174 1.45 -8.75 2.25
N LEU A 175 2.55 -8.98 2.98
CA LEU A 175 3.68 -9.80 2.55
C LEU A 175 3.29 -11.14 1.91
N ILE A 176 2.44 -11.93 2.55
CA ILE A 176 2.05 -13.26 2.05
C ILE A 176 1.18 -13.12 0.81
N ASN A 177 0.14 -12.29 0.88
CA ASN A 177 -0.75 -12.06 -0.25
C ASN A 177 0.01 -11.51 -1.47
N ASN A 178 0.84 -10.49 -1.29
CA ASN A 178 1.61 -9.87 -2.36
C ASN A 178 2.67 -10.83 -2.92
N TYR A 179 3.30 -11.64 -2.07
CA TYR A 179 4.30 -12.60 -2.53
C TYR A 179 3.71 -13.68 -3.42
N PHE A 180 2.60 -14.31 -3.00
CA PHE A 180 2.00 -15.39 -3.78
C PHE A 180 1.12 -14.90 -4.93
N SER A 181 0.51 -13.72 -4.81
CA SER A 181 -0.36 -13.20 -5.85
C SER A 181 0.40 -12.39 -6.92
N ILE A 182 1.37 -11.56 -6.52
CA ILE A 182 2.18 -10.73 -7.44
C ILE A 182 3.50 -11.41 -7.78
N GLY A 183 4.21 -11.86 -6.74
CA GLY A 183 5.54 -12.46 -6.89
C GLY A 183 5.54 -13.78 -7.66
N SER A 184 4.39 -14.48 -7.74
CA SER A 184 4.27 -15.75 -8.47
C SER A 184 4.61 -15.64 -9.95
N ALA A 185 4.39 -14.49 -10.58
CA ALA A 185 4.81 -14.24 -11.96
C ALA A 185 6.33 -14.36 -12.14
N MET A 186 7.11 -14.08 -11.09
CA MET A 186 8.57 -14.14 -11.08
C MET A 186 9.10 -15.47 -10.53
N PHE A 187 8.24 -16.40 -10.07
CA PHE A 187 8.73 -17.66 -9.49
C PHE A 187 9.41 -18.56 -10.53
N ALA A 188 9.01 -18.49 -11.80
CA ALA A 188 9.64 -19.24 -12.88
C ALA A 188 11.07 -18.78 -13.21
N SER A 189 11.45 -17.55 -12.84
CA SER A 189 12.79 -17.00 -13.05
C SER A 189 13.67 -17.08 -11.79
N LEU A 190 13.13 -17.56 -10.66
CA LEU A 190 13.90 -17.75 -9.43
C LEU A 190 14.82 -18.97 -9.56
N THR A 191 16.12 -18.75 -9.36
CA THR A 191 17.14 -19.82 -9.28
C THR A 191 17.23 -20.45 -7.89
N ILE A 192 16.50 -19.91 -6.91
CA ILE A 192 16.49 -20.35 -5.52
C ILE A 192 15.08 -20.77 -5.08
N PRO A 193 14.94 -21.65 -4.08
CA PRO A 193 13.64 -22.02 -3.54
C PRO A 193 12.78 -20.82 -3.16
N VAL A 194 11.51 -20.85 -3.58
CA VAL A 194 10.50 -19.78 -3.35
C VAL A 194 10.35 -19.42 -1.86
N ILE A 195 10.71 -20.31 -0.94
CA ILE A 195 10.64 -20.00 0.50
C ILE A 195 11.74 -19.05 0.98
N ILE A 196 12.88 -18.98 0.30
CA ILE A 196 14.03 -18.19 0.74
C ILE A 196 13.75 -16.68 0.64
N PRO A 197 13.29 -16.12 -0.50
CA PRO A 197 12.94 -14.70 -0.56
C PRO A 197 11.83 -14.32 0.42
N LEU A 198 10.85 -15.21 0.62
CA LEU A 198 9.77 -15.02 1.58
C LEU A 198 10.32 -14.86 3.02
N LEU A 199 11.23 -15.74 3.42
CA LEU A 199 11.90 -15.65 4.72
C LEU A 199 12.72 -14.37 4.85
N VAL A 200 13.45 -13.98 3.82
CA VAL A 200 14.25 -12.74 3.83
C VAL A 200 13.35 -11.52 4.02
N MET A 201 12.26 -11.40 3.26
CA MET A 201 11.31 -10.29 3.43
C MET A 201 10.67 -10.31 4.82
N PHE A 202 10.30 -11.48 5.34
CA PHE A 202 9.75 -11.60 6.68
C PHE A 202 10.74 -11.13 7.75
N VAL A 203 12.02 -11.51 7.64
CA VAL A 203 13.08 -11.02 8.53
C VAL A 203 13.26 -9.51 8.40
N MET A 204 13.25 -8.97 7.18
CA MET A 204 13.40 -7.53 6.94
C MET A 204 12.30 -6.70 7.61
N LYS A 205 11.08 -7.22 7.75
CA LYS A 205 10.02 -6.56 8.53
C LYS A 205 10.43 -6.33 9.98
N PHE A 206 11.04 -7.33 10.62
CA PHE A 206 11.58 -7.17 11.97
C PHE A 206 12.77 -6.22 12.02
N VAL A 207 13.67 -6.27 11.03
CA VAL A 207 14.82 -5.35 10.96
C VAL A 207 14.35 -3.90 10.88
N GLY A 208 13.39 -3.59 10.01
CA GLY A 208 12.82 -2.24 9.88
C GLY A 208 12.18 -1.74 11.18
N ALA A 209 11.41 -2.59 11.85
CA ALA A 209 10.78 -2.24 13.12
C ALA A 209 11.78 -2.08 14.27
N VAL A 210 12.82 -2.92 14.35
CA VAL A 210 13.91 -2.80 15.32
C VAL A 210 14.71 -1.51 15.09
N PHE A 211 14.99 -1.17 13.83
CA PHE A 211 15.66 0.07 13.47
C PHE A 211 14.87 1.29 13.96
N VAL A 212 13.56 1.33 13.66
CA VAL A 212 12.70 2.42 14.14
C VAL A 212 12.64 2.45 15.67
N ARG A 213 12.48 1.31 16.33
CA ARG A 213 12.56 1.22 17.80
C ARG A 213 13.85 1.83 18.36
N PHE A 214 14.99 1.53 17.74
CA PHE A 214 16.28 2.07 18.15
C PHE A 214 16.31 3.59 18.00
N VAL A 215 15.90 4.11 16.85
CA VAL A 215 15.83 5.56 16.55
C VAL A 215 14.91 6.29 17.54
N LEU A 216 13.74 5.72 17.86
CA LEU A 216 12.80 6.29 18.83
C LEU A 216 13.39 6.31 20.26
N ASN A 217 14.24 5.34 20.61
CA ASN A 217 14.87 5.27 21.92
C ASN A 217 16.13 6.14 22.06
N THR A 218 16.77 6.53 20.95
CA THR A 218 18.01 7.33 20.97
C THR A 218 17.78 8.78 20.56
N VAL A 219 17.18 9.00 19.39
CA VAL A 219 17.06 10.34 18.79
C VAL A 219 15.80 11.06 19.27
N TYR A 220 14.66 10.37 19.26
CA TYR A 220 13.36 10.97 19.56
C TYR A 220 12.84 10.64 20.97
N LYS A 221 13.75 10.29 21.89
CA LYS A 221 13.36 9.84 23.23
C LYS A 221 12.44 10.85 23.95
N ARG A 222 12.68 12.15 23.76
CA ARG A 222 11.96 13.25 24.39
C ARG A 222 10.52 13.42 23.88
N ASP A 223 10.25 12.98 22.66
CA ASP A 223 8.91 13.10 22.05
C ASP A 223 7.91 12.12 22.68
N PHE A 224 8.41 11.07 23.35
CA PHE A 224 7.62 10.01 23.97
C PHE A 224 7.85 9.92 25.49
N GLU A 225 8.40 10.97 26.13
CA GLU A 225 8.66 11.00 27.58
C GLU A 225 7.39 11.20 28.43
N ASN A 226 6.30 11.71 27.83
CA ASN A 226 5.04 12.03 28.50
C ASN A 226 3.86 11.13 28.08
N GLU A 227 4.14 10.00 27.44
CA GLU A 227 3.15 8.97 27.08
C GLU A 227 2.91 7.95 28.20
#